data_AF-A0AAE4D5Y0-F1
#
_entry.id   AF-A0AAE4D5Y0-F1
#
_cell.length_a   1.000
_cell.length_b   1.000
_cell.length_c   1.000
_cell.angle_alpha   90.00
_cell.angle_beta   90.00
_cell.angle_gamma   90.00
#
_symmetry.space_group_name_H-M   'P 1'
#
loop_
_entity.id
_entity.type
_entity.pdbx_description
1 polymer ?
#
loop_
_entity_poly.entity_id
_entity_poly.type
_entity_poly.pdbx_seq_one_letter_code
_entity_poly.pdbx_strand_id
1 'polypeptide(L)'
;MTGAEAQVALRRALARLGQPDPGISVPDPLEAPEDWLFETLCALTRTMAQEAEATTRQTWPRRFGKHRPTIDDDYSRRTWIEAHERLMAHLRQDWGARLHHHYKEMLARYPLTPQERANARRLGLSTFGLTADD
;
A
#
# COMPACT_ATOMS: atom_id res chain seq x y z
N MET A 1 -12.77 -12.46 1.63
CA MET A 1 -12.69 -11.99 0.23
C MET A 1 -11.51 -12.68 -0.43
N THR A 2 -11.74 -13.42 -1.50
CA THR A 2 -10.67 -14.10 -2.26
C THR A 2 -10.10 -13.17 -3.33
N GLY A 3 -8.88 -13.42 -3.83
CA GLY A 3 -8.25 -12.57 -4.85
C GLY A 3 -9.07 -12.45 -6.15
N ALA A 4 -9.86 -13.48 -6.49
CA ALA A 4 -10.77 -13.46 -7.62
C ALA A 4 -11.95 -12.48 -7.40
N GLU A 5 -12.46 -12.38 -6.17
CA GLU A 5 -13.54 -11.45 -5.82
C GLU A 5 -13.05 -10.00 -5.89
N ALA A 6 -11.82 -9.72 -5.47
CA ALA A 6 -11.20 -8.41 -5.57
C ALA A 6 -11.01 -7.96 -7.03
N GLN A 7 -10.60 -8.88 -7.91
CA GLN A 7 -10.38 -8.58 -9.32
C GLN A 7 -11.70 -8.31 -10.08
N VAL A 8 -12.77 -9.03 -9.71
CA VAL A 8 -14.12 -8.79 -10.23
C VAL A 8 -14.69 -7.47 -9.70
N ALA A 9 -14.45 -7.16 -8.43
CA ALA A 9 -14.85 -5.89 -7.82
C ALA A 9 -14.15 -4.69 -8.49
N LEU A 10 -12.84 -4.80 -8.73
CA LEU A 10 -12.05 -3.77 -9.41
C LEU A 10 -12.52 -3.55 -10.86
N ARG A 11 -12.75 -4.63 -11.64
CA ARG A 11 -13.31 -4.52 -12.99
C ARG A 11 -14.69 -3.86 -13.02
N ARG A 12 -15.56 -4.19 -12.05
CA ARG A 12 -16.88 -3.56 -11.93
C ARG A 12 -16.79 -2.09 -11.50
N ALA A 13 -15.87 -1.74 -10.62
CA ALA A 13 -15.63 -0.35 -10.22
C ALA A 13 -15.13 0.50 -11.40
N LEU A 14 -14.17 -0.03 -12.18
CA LEU A 14 -13.68 0.60 -13.40
C LEU A 14 -14.74 0.74 -14.50
N ALA A 15 -15.62 -0.26 -14.65
CA ALA A 15 -16.75 -0.18 -15.59
C ALA A 15 -17.81 0.87 -15.19
N ARG A 16 -17.94 1.18 -13.90
CA ARG A 16 -18.87 2.21 -13.38
C ARG A 16 -18.32 3.62 -13.45
N LEU A 17 -16.99 3.79 -13.45
CA LEU A 17 -16.33 5.09 -13.61
C LEU A 17 -16.67 5.81 -14.95
N GLY A 18 -17.25 5.10 -15.92
CA GLY A 18 -17.71 5.66 -17.20
C GLY A 18 -19.22 5.92 -17.32
N GLN A 19 -20.01 5.73 -16.26
CA GLN A 19 -21.47 5.94 -16.29
C GLN A 19 -21.89 6.74 -15.04
N PRO A 20 -22.43 7.97 -15.18
CA PRO A 20 -22.94 8.71 -14.03
C PRO A 20 -24.19 8.01 -13.46
N ASP A 21 -24.09 7.53 -12.23
CA ASP A 21 -25.18 6.89 -11.48
C ASP A 21 -26.09 7.99 -10.89
N PRO A 22 -27.41 8.02 -11.18
CA PRO A 22 -28.28 9.18 -10.87
C PRO A 22 -28.67 9.35 -9.39
N GLY A 23 -27.97 8.73 -8.45
CA GLY A 23 -28.37 8.74 -7.03
C GLY A 23 -27.26 9.01 -6.01
N ILE A 24 -26.00 9.13 -6.43
CA ILE A 24 -24.90 9.45 -5.51
C ILE A 24 -24.66 10.96 -5.61
N SER A 25 -24.98 11.67 -4.53
CA SER A 25 -24.53 13.06 -4.39
C SER A 25 -23.01 13.06 -4.45
N VAL A 26 -22.47 13.57 -5.55
CA VAL A 26 -21.04 13.88 -5.68
C VAL A 26 -20.70 14.81 -4.51
N PRO A 27 -19.71 14.48 -3.65
CA PRO A 27 -19.28 15.39 -2.60
C PRO A 27 -18.96 16.76 -3.20
N ASP A 28 -19.28 17.82 -2.45
CA ASP A 28 -19.15 19.23 -2.85
C ASP A 28 -17.83 19.48 -3.62
N PRO A 29 -17.81 20.14 -4.80
CA PRO A 29 -16.66 20.15 -5.71
C PRO A 29 -15.51 21.06 -5.25
N LEU A 30 -15.36 21.29 -3.95
CA LEU A 30 -14.30 22.13 -3.38
C LEU A 30 -12.97 21.38 -3.16
N GLU A 31 -12.92 20.08 -3.40
CA GLU A 31 -11.66 19.33 -3.60
C GLU A 31 -11.52 19.03 -5.09
N ALA A 32 -10.38 19.38 -5.70
CA ALA A 32 -10.18 19.19 -7.13
C ALA A 32 -10.40 17.70 -7.47
N PRO A 33 -11.05 17.35 -8.61
CA PRO A 33 -11.30 15.96 -8.98
C PRO A 33 -10.06 15.05 -8.95
N GLU A 34 -8.88 15.64 -9.14
CA GLU A 34 -7.59 14.97 -9.02
C GLU A 34 -7.21 14.58 -7.58
N ASP A 35 -7.61 15.36 -6.58
CA ASP A 35 -7.31 15.07 -5.17
C ASP A 35 -8.11 13.87 -4.69
N TRP A 36 -9.40 13.79 -5.04
CA TRP A 36 -10.21 12.61 -4.73
C TRP A 36 -9.64 11.34 -5.37
N LEU A 37 -9.18 11.42 -6.63
CA LEU A 37 -8.59 10.29 -7.33
C LEU A 37 -7.26 9.87 -6.67
N PHE A 38 -6.42 10.85 -6.31
CA PHE A 38 -5.18 10.61 -5.57
C PHE A 38 -5.46 9.89 -4.26
N GLU A 39 -6.38 10.39 -3.43
CA GLU A 39 -6.69 9.78 -2.13
C GLU A 39 -7.24 8.37 -2.27
N THR A 40 -8.11 8.14 -3.25
CA THR A 40 -8.68 6.81 -3.54
C THR A 40 -7.59 5.82 -3.94
N LEU A 41 -6.71 6.20 -4.88
CA LEU A 41 -5.64 5.33 -5.36
C LEU A 41 -4.53 5.14 -4.30
N CYS A 42 -4.26 6.17 -3.49
CA CYS A 42 -3.36 6.12 -2.35
C CYS A 42 -3.84 5.06 -1.34
N ALA A 43 -5.13 5.06 -0.97
CA ALA A 43 -5.69 4.07 -0.05
C ALA A 43 -5.61 2.64 -0.62
N LEU A 44 -5.92 2.46 -1.90
CA LEU A 44 -5.88 1.16 -2.57
C LEU A 44 -4.45 0.61 -2.67
N THR A 45 -3.51 1.40 -3.21
CA THR A 45 -2.12 0.98 -3.42
C THR A 45 -1.38 0.79 -2.09
N ARG A 46 -1.72 1.56 -1.05
CA ARG A 46 -1.25 1.30 0.31
C ARG A 46 -1.64 -0.09 0.80
N THR A 47 -2.91 -0.45 0.63
CA THR A 47 -3.43 -1.76 1.05
C THR A 47 -2.70 -2.87 0.29
N MET A 48 -2.56 -2.73 -1.03
CA MET A 48 -1.83 -3.67 -1.87
C MET A 48 -0.37 -3.85 -1.43
N ALA A 49 0.34 -2.76 -1.12
CA ALA A 49 1.72 -2.81 -0.64
C ALA A 49 1.82 -3.50 0.73
N GLN A 50 0.88 -3.25 1.64
CA GLN A 50 0.85 -3.88 2.96
C GLN A 50 0.53 -5.38 2.88
N GLU A 51 -0.37 -5.77 2.00
CA GLU A 51 -0.68 -7.17 1.71
C GLU A 51 0.52 -7.88 1.08
N ALA A 52 1.18 -7.24 0.10
CA ALA A 52 2.40 -7.78 -0.52
C ALA A 52 3.54 -7.93 0.50
N GLU A 53 3.70 -6.99 1.44
CA GLU A 53 4.64 -7.17 2.55
C GLU A 53 4.22 -8.35 3.44
N ALA A 54 2.92 -8.47 3.75
CA ALA A 54 2.40 -9.53 4.60
C ALA A 54 2.64 -10.93 4.03
N THR A 55 2.57 -11.13 2.72
CA THR A 55 2.86 -12.44 2.09
C THR A 55 4.33 -12.82 2.19
N THR A 56 5.23 -11.84 2.29
CA THR A 56 6.66 -12.11 2.48
C THR A 56 7.04 -12.44 3.92
N ARG A 57 6.11 -12.28 4.87
CA ARG A 57 6.41 -12.48 6.29
C ARG A 57 6.64 -13.94 6.62
N GLN A 58 7.77 -14.22 7.25
CA GLN A 58 7.99 -15.53 7.86
C GLN A 58 7.41 -15.52 9.27
N THR A 59 6.55 -16.49 9.57
CA THR A 59 6.04 -16.71 10.93
C THR A 59 6.58 -18.01 11.48
N TRP A 60 7.35 -17.93 12.56
CA TRP A 60 7.91 -19.12 13.19
C TRP A 60 6.93 -19.69 14.21
N PRO A 61 6.62 -21.00 14.16
CA PRO A 61 5.81 -21.63 15.19
C PRO A 61 6.55 -21.56 16.53
N ARG A 62 5.86 -21.08 17.56
CA ARG A 62 6.42 -20.89 18.90
C ARG A 62 7.02 -22.19 19.44
N ARG A 63 8.29 -22.16 19.86
CA ARG A 63 8.80 -23.15 20.82
C ARG A 63 8.17 -22.88 22.19
N PHE A 64 7.48 -23.88 22.72
CA PHE A 64 6.86 -23.85 24.06
C PHE A 64 7.87 -23.38 25.13
N GLY A 65 7.47 -22.41 25.98
CA GLY A 65 8.18 -22.20 27.26
C GLY A 65 8.30 -20.79 27.85
N LYS A 66 7.83 -19.69 27.24
CA LYS A 66 7.90 -18.36 27.88
C LYS A 66 6.62 -17.53 27.74
N HIS A 67 6.17 -16.96 28.87
CA HIS A 67 4.91 -16.26 29.09
C HIS A 67 4.78 -14.87 28.45
N ARG A 68 5.71 -14.43 27.60
CA ARG A 68 5.61 -13.14 26.91
C ARG A 68 5.51 -13.36 25.40
N PRO A 69 4.43 -12.90 24.73
CA PRO A 69 4.32 -12.95 23.28
C PRO A 69 5.47 -12.13 22.68
N THR A 70 6.36 -12.76 21.92
CA THR A 70 7.20 -12.04 20.96
C THR A 70 6.92 -12.71 19.63
N ILE A 71 6.16 -12.01 18.78
CA ILE A 71 6.01 -12.40 17.38
C ILE A 71 7.37 -12.07 16.76
N ASP A 72 8.12 -13.11 16.39
CA ASP A 72 9.36 -12.94 15.63
C ASP A 72 8.97 -12.90 14.15
N ASP A 73 8.50 -11.73 13.70
CA ASP A 73 8.25 -11.45 12.30
C ASP A 73 9.35 -10.56 11.71
N ASP A 74 9.54 -10.70 10.41
CA ASP A 74 10.46 -9.92 9.60
C ASP A 74 9.77 -8.68 8.99
N TYR A 75 8.80 -8.11 9.72
CA TYR A 75 8.05 -6.94 9.27
C TYR A 75 8.93 -5.70 9.18
N SER A 76 8.76 -4.94 8.11
CA SER A 76 9.34 -3.60 8.01
C SER A 76 8.36 -2.60 7.40
N ARG A 77 8.10 -1.49 8.12
CA ARG A 77 7.39 -0.34 7.53
C ARG A 77 8.07 0.18 6.28
N ARG A 78 9.39 0.17 6.24
CA ARG A 78 10.16 0.66 5.08
C ARG A 78 9.81 -0.11 3.81
N THR A 79 9.66 -1.42 3.91
CA THR A 79 9.39 -2.31 2.78
C THR A 79 8.07 -1.97 2.08
N TRP A 80 6.96 -1.85 2.81
CA TRP A 80 5.67 -1.51 2.18
C TRP A 80 5.55 -0.03 1.83
N ILE A 81 6.25 0.87 2.54
CA ILE A 81 6.31 2.30 2.20
C ILE A 81 6.97 2.50 0.83
N GLU A 82 8.15 1.91 0.62
CA GLU A 82 8.87 1.99 -0.66
C GLU A 82 8.03 1.40 -1.80
N ALA A 83 7.36 0.27 -1.55
CA ALA A 83 6.46 -0.33 -2.53
C ALA A 83 5.27 0.58 -2.86
N HIS A 84 4.68 1.24 -1.87
CA HIS A 84 3.56 2.17 -2.08
C HIS A 84 4.00 3.39 -2.90
N GLU A 85 5.17 3.97 -2.58
CA GLU A 85 5.76 5.06 -3.37
C GLU A 85 5.94 4.66 -4.84
N ARG A 86 6.49 3.46 -5.10
CA ARG A 86 6.69 2.93 -6.47
C ARG A 86 5.36 2.69 -7.19
N LEU A 87 4.37 2.10 -6.53
CA LEU A 87 3.03 1.88 -7.12
C LEU A 87 2.39 3.20 -7.54
N MET A 88 2.43 4.22 -6.68
CA MET A 88 1.87 5.52 -7.00
C MET A 88 2.70 6.28 -8.04
N ALA A 89 4.04 6.16 -8.01
CA ALA A 89 4.93 6.72 -9.04
C ALA A 89 4.67 6.13 -10.42
N HIS A 90 4.35 4.83 -10.49
CA HIS A 90 4.00 4.15 -11.73
C HIS A 90 2.68 4.67 -12.32
N LEU A 91 1.72 5.08 -11.48
CA LEU A 91 0.50 5.74 -11.91
C LEU A 91 0.76 7.19 -12.34
N ARG A 92 1.52 7.93 -11.53
CA ARG A 92 1.94 9.31 -11.80
C ARG A 92 3.18 9.67 -10.96
N GLN A 93 4.23 10.15 -11.59
CA GLN A 93 5.51 10.41 -10.92
C GLN A 93 5.39 11.45 -9.78
N ASP A 94 4.56 12.48 -9.95
CA ASP A 94 4.30 13.52 -8.94
C ASP A 94 3.59 12.95 -7.70
N TRP A 95 2.75 11.92 -7.87
CA TRP A 95 2.10 11.24 -6.75
C TRP A 95 3.08 10.44 -5.91
N GLY A 96 4.03 9.76 -6.56
CA GLY A 96 5.16 9.13 -5.88
C GLY A 96 5.96 10.13 -5.05
N ALA A 97 6.25 11.31 -5.61
CA ALA A 97 6.98 12.37 -4.90
C ALA A 97 6.19 12.94 -3.69
N ARG A 98 4.86 13.12 -3.82
CA ARG A 98 3.97 13.51 -2.71
C ARG A 98 4.06 12.51 -1.56
N LEU A 99 3.99 11.20 -1.86
CA LEU A 99 4.10 10.16 -0.84
C LEU A 99 5.48 10.07 -0.22
N HIS A 100 6.54 10.20 -1.03
CA HIS A 100 7.91 10.21 -0.53
C HIS A 100 8.10 11.31 0.52
N HIS A 101 7.60 12.52 0.26
CA HIS A 101 7.63 13.60 1.22
C HIS A 101 6.84 13.27 2.49
N HIS A 102 5.60 12.79 2.33
CA HIS A 102 4.74 12.39 3.45
C HIS A 102 5.40 11.33 4.35
N TYR A 103 5.98 10.28 3.76
CA TYR A 103 6.62 9.21 4.52
C TYR A 103 7.94 9.64 5.13
N LYS A 104 8.71 10.50 4.48
CA LYS A 104 9.90 11.11 5.07
C LYS A 104 9.55 11.88 6.35
N GLU A 105 8.49 12.68 6.34
CA GLU A 105 8.01 13.39 7.52
C GLU A 105 7.50 12.44 8.61
N MET A 106 6.71 11.43 8.22
CA MET A 106 6.21 10.42 9.14
C MET A 106 7.35 9.66 9.82
N LEU A 107 8.38 9.25 9.08
CA LEU A 107 9.52 8.52 9.61
C LEU A 107 10.48 9.41 10.43
N ALA A 108 10.50 10.73 10.18
CA ALA A 108 11.19 11.67 11.07
C ALA A 108 10.52 11.73 12.45
N ARG A 109 9.18 11.69 12.49
CA ARG A 109 8.40 11.70 13.75
C ARG A 109 8.34 10.33 14.43
N TYR A 110 8.25 9.26 13.64
CA TYR A 110 8.12 7.88 14.10
C TYR A 110 9.18 7.00 13.43
N PRO A 111 10.46 7.11 13.86
CA PRO A 111 11.55 6.38 13.26
C PRO A 111 11.33 4.88 13.21
N LEU A 112 11.98 4.24 12.24
CA LEU A 112 12.02 2.78 12.14
C LEU A 112 12.80 2.20 13.32
N THR A 113 12.26 1.15 13.92
CA THR A 113 13.00 0.38 14.94
C THR A 113 14.24 -0.27 14.31
N PRO A 114 15.26 -0.67 15.10
CA PRO A 114 16.40 -1.41 14.58
C PRO A 114 16.00 -2.68 13.82
N GLN A 115 14.98 -3.40 14.30
CA GLN A 115 14.45 -4.61 13.65
C GLN A 115 13.81 -4.30 12.29
N GLU A 116 12.95 -3.28 12.21
CA GLU A 116 12.38 -2.84 10.92
C GLU A 116 13.46 -2.41 9.92
N ARG A 117 14.54 -1.80 10.40
CA ARG A 117 15.69 -1.43 9.54
C ARG A 117 16.45 -2.65 9.03
N ALA A 118 16.65 -3.65 9.88
CA ALA A 118 17.33 -4.90 9.51
C ALA A 118 16.52 -5.74 8.53
N ASN A 119 15.20 -5.72 8.64
CA ASN A 119 14.28 -6.50 7.81
C ASN A 119 13.80 -5.76 6.55
N ALA A 120 14.27 -4.54 6.32
CA ALA A 120 13.89 -3.77 5.14
C ALA A 120 14.37 -4.46 3.86
N ARG A 121 13.46 -4.62 2.91
CA ARG A 121 13.70 -5.29 1.62
C ARG A 121 12.89 -4.60 0.53
N ARG A 122 13.26 -4.82 -0.73
CA ARG A 122 12.50 -4.31 -1.89
C ARG A 122 11.47 -5.35 -2.32
N LEU A 123 10.18 -4.99 -2.30
CA LEU A 123 9.12 -5.88 -2.78
C LEU A 123 9.15 -6.02 -4.31
N GLY A 124 8.96 -7.26 -4.76
CA GLY A 124 8.66 -7.56 -6.16
C GLY A 124 7.23 -7.15 -6.49
N LEU A 125 7.06 -6.18 -7.38
CA LEU A 125 5.76 -5.62 -7.77
C LEU A 125 5.37 -6.00 -9.21
N SER A 126 6.00 -7.03 -9.76
CA SER A 126 5.75 -7.51 -11.13
C SER A 126 4.31 -7.96 -11.36
N THR A 127 3.64 -8.48 -10.33
CA THR A 127 2.20 -8.81 -10.37
C THR A 127 1.33 -7.58 -10.64
N PHE A 128 1.84 -6.38 -10.36
CA PHE A 128 1.15 -5.10 -10.59
C PHE A 128 1.69 -4.35 -11.83
N GLY A 129 2.57 -4.97 -12.63
CA GLY A 129 3.10 -4.39 -13.85
C GLY A 129 4.42 -3.61 -13.71
N LEU A 130 4.99 -3.52 -12.51
CA LEU A 130 6.28 -2.86 -12.28
C LEU A 130 7.44 -3.85 -12.45
N THR A 131 8.47 -3.47 -13.18
CA THR A 131 9.70 -4.25 -13.30
C THR A 131 10.61 -4.01 -12.09
N ALA A 132 11.67 -4.81 -11.94
CA ALA A 132 12.62 -4.67 -10.82
C ALA A 132 13.38 -3.33 -10.86
N ASP A 133 13.42 -2.67 -12.03
CA ASP A 133 14.18 -1.45 -12.28
C ASP A 133 13.35 -0.16 -12.13
N ASP A 134 12.01 -0.27 -12.04
CA ASP A 134 11.08 0.83 -11.73
C ASP A 134 11.03 1.10 -10.21
#